data_AF-E0XNU9-F1
#
_entry.id   AF-E0XNU9-F1
#
_cell.length_a   1.000
_cell.length_b   1.000
_cell.length_c   1.000
_cell.angle_alpha   90.00
_cell.angle_beta   90.00
_cell.angle_gamma   90.00
#
_symmetry.space_group_name_H-M   'P 1'
#
loop_
_entity.id
_entity.type
_entity.pdbx_description
1 polymer ?
#
loop_
_entity_poly.entity_id
_entity_poly.type
_entity_poly.pdbx_seq_one_letter_code
_entity_poly.pdbx_strand_id
1 'polypeptide(L)'
;METGPLAHIAAAAAAFLDHPQLTRLPHHSGAIPQVKFSPLVLPPSNHTLQDDLLALGCTASTVKALLGMYEVAEARLAEHLRSSFGDALAQLAAVMDAKDGDVLDRIDDALRQRFARGYLRASDECRRNVLAEVAAAAKAQYSASTA
;
A
#
# COMPACT_ATOMS: atom_id res chain seq x y z
N MET A 1 41.32 -15.29 -26.57
CA MET A 1 39.84 -15.30 -26.46
C MET A 1 39.51 -16.01 -25.17
N GLU A 2 39.36 -15.27 -24.08
CA GLU A 2 39.18 -15.85 -22.74
C GLU A 2 37.71 -15.77 -22.33
N THR A 3 36.94 -16.79 -22.66
CA THR A 3 35.58 -17.01 -22.11
C THR A 3 35.64 -17.85 -20.82
N GLY A 4 36.66 -17.63 -19.99
CA GLY A 4 37.00 -18.51 -18.85
C GLY A 4 36.16 -18.32 -17.59
N PRO A 5 35.82 -17.08 -17.15
CA PRO A 5 35.13 -16.88 -15.86
C PRO A 5 33.60 -16.91 -15.96
N LEU A 6 33.03 -16.25 -16.98
CA LEU A 6 31.58 -16.11 -17.11
C LEU A 6 30.88 -17.43 -17.49
N ALA A 7 31.53 -18.25 -18.30
CA ALA A 7 31.02 -19.59 -18.66
C ALA A 7 30.97 -20.52 -17.44
N HIS A 8 31.96 -20.40 -16.54
CA HIS A 8 32.03 -21.23 -15.34
C HIS A 8 30.98 -20.82 -14.29
N ILE A 9 30.68 -19.52 -14.18
CA ILE A 9 29.60 -19.01 -13.33
C ILE A 9 28.24 -19.43 -13.89
N ALA A 10 28.03 -19.33 -15.20
CA ALA A 10 26.79 -19.76 -15.85
C ALA A 10 26.56 -21.27 -15.69
N ALA A 11 27.62 -22.09 -15.84
CA ALA A 11 27.54 -23.52 -15.64
C ALA A 11 27.27 -23.90 -14.17
N ALA A 12 27.87 -23.21 -13.21
CA ALA A 12 27.60 -23.41 -11.79
C ALA A 12 26.16 -23.02 -11.40
N ALA A 13 25.64 -21.92 -11.96
CA ALA A 13 24.26 -21.50 -11.77
C ALA A 13 23.26 -22.49 -12.38
N ALA A 14 23.54 -23.00 -13.59
CA ALA A 14 22.72 -24.03 -14.22
C ALA A 14 22.72 -25.34 -13.42
N ALA A 15 23.88 -25.80 -12.96
CA ALA A 15 24.00 -27.01 -12.14
C ALA A 15 23.34 -26.86 -10.76
N PHE A 16 23.34 -25.65 -10.19
CA PHE A 16 22.60 -25.36 -8.96
C PHE A 16 21.09 -25.44 -9.20
N LEU A 17 20.58 -24.82 -10.27
CA LEU A 17 19.16 -24.80 -10.62
C LEU A 17 18.61 -26.17 -11.04
N ASP A 18 19.44 -27.03 -11.64
CA ASP A 18 19.08 -28.42 -11.99
C ASP A 18 19.20 -29.39 -10.80
N HIS A 19 19.63 -28.93 -9.62
CA HIS A 19 19.85 -29.80 -8.48
C HIS A 19 18.51 -30.36 -7.95
N PRO A 20 18.34 -31.70 -7.86
CA PRO A 20 17.06 -32.34 -7.51
C PRO A 20 16.59 -32.07 -6.06
N GLN A 21 17.41 -31.38 -5.26
CA GLN A 21 16.98 -30.89 -3.94
C GLN A 21 16.23 -29.55 -4.02
N LEU A 22 16.37 -28.77 -5.10
CA LEU A 22 15.52 -27.59 -5.35
C LEU A 22 14.12 -27.99 -5.83
N THR A 23 13.99 -29.12 -6.54
CA THR A 23 12.68 -29.72 -6.88
C THR A 23 12.08 -30.51 -5.73
N ARG A 24 12.88 -30.90 -4.73
CA ARG A 24 12.38 -31.28 -3.39
C ARG A 24 12.22 -30.05 -2.52
N LEU A 25 11.43 -29.06 -2.97
CA LEU A 25 10.64 -28.36 -1.96
C LEU A 25 9.80 -29.45 -1.29
N PRO A 26 9.76 -29.54 0.05
CA PRO A 26 8.72 -30.33 0.67
C PRO A 26 7.41 -29.79 0.10
N HIS A 27 6.74 -30.61 -0.69
CA HIS A 27 5.32 -30.43 -0.94
C HIS A 27 4.67 -30.55 0.43
N HIS A 28 4.60 -29.43 1.15
CA HIS A 28 3.67 -29.26 2.24
C HIS A 28 2.29 -29.28 1.59
N SER A 29 1.83 -30.49 1.25
CA SER A 29 0.43 -30.83 1.07
C SER A 29 -0.25 -30.93 2.45
N GLY A 30 0.15 -30.08 3.40
CA GLY A 30 -0.80 -29.61 4.39
C GLY A 30 -1.58 -28.55 3.65
N ALA A 31 -2.89 -28.73 3.52
CA ALA A 31 -3.76 -27.60 3.24
C ALA A 31 -3.31 -26.48 4.18
N ILE A 32 -2.70 -25.42 3.63
CA ILE A 32 -2.43 -24.21 4.41
C ILE A 32 -3.77 -23.92 5.05
N PRO A 33 -3.89 -23.91 6.40
CA PRO A 33 -5.14 -23.52 7.02
C PRO A 33 -5.53 -22.23 6.32
N GLN A 34 -6.65 -22.22 5.59
CA GLN A 34 -7.18 -20.95 5.11
C GLN A 34 -7.59 -20.21 6.36
N VAL A 35 -6.61 -19.55 7.00
CA VAL A 35 -6.85 -18.65 8.10
C VAL A 35 -7.62 -17.52 7.44
N LYS A 36 -8.95 -17.61 7.56
CA LYS A 36 -9.87 -16.61 7.03
C LYS A 36 -9.74 -15.39 7.93
N PHE A 37 -8.74 -14.57 7.67
CA PHE A 37 -8.65 -13.27 8.28
C PHE A 37 -9.80 -12.40 7.77
N SER A 38 -10.48 -11.70 8.67
CA SER A 38 -11.49 -10.74 8.28
C SER A 38 -10.83 -9.62 7.47
N PRO A 39 -11.44 -9.16 6.36
CA PRO A 39 -10.86 -8.11 5.54
C PRO A 39 -10.59 -6.84 6.36
N LEU A 40 -9.57 -6.08 5.98
CA LEU A 40 -9.27 -4.80 6.63
C LEU A 40 -10.38 -3.79 6.30
N VAL A 41 -11.09 -3.36 7.34
CA VAL A 41 -12.05 -2.26 7.27
C VAL A 41 -11.31 -0.97 7.59
N LEU A 42 -11.26 -0.07 6.61
CA LEU A 42 -10.64 1.24 6.78
C LEU A 42 -11.68 2.25 7.28
N PRO A 43 -11.29 3.14 8.21
CA PRO A 43 -12.19 4.19 8.67
C PRO A 43 -12.52 5.15 7.51
N PRO A 44 -13.69 5.79 7.51
CA PRO A 44 -13.98 6.84 6.54
C PRO A 44 -12.96 7.97 6.70
N SER A 45 -12.42 8.47 5.59
CA SER A 45 -11.73 9.76 5.64
C SER A 45 -12.78 10.85 5.76
N ASN A 46 -12.63 11.76 6.73
CA ASN A 46 -13.54 12.89 6.86
C ASN A 46 -13.28 13.84 5.69
N HIS A 47 -14.11 13.76 4.65
CA HIS A 47 -13.97 14.54 3.41
C HIS A 47 -14.33 16.02 3.63
N THR A 48 -13.43 16.80 4.24
CA THR A 48 -13.54 18.27 4.29
C THR A 48 -12.98 18.95 3.03
N LEU A 49 -12.35 18.17 2.13
CA LEU A 49 -11.62 18.70 0.96
C LEU A 49 -12.52 19.56 0.07
N GLN A 50 -13.78 19.19 -0.11
CA GLN A 50 -14.71 19.99 -0.92
C GLN A 50 -14.91 21.40 -0.33
N ASP A 51 -15.18 21.48 0.97
CA ASP A 51 -15.38 22.75 1.67
C ASP A 51 -14.11 23.60 1.67
N ASP A 52 -12.95 22.95 1.89
CA ASP A 52 -11.64 23.60 1.87
C ASP A 52 -11.33 24.21 0.49
N LEU A 53 -11.64 23.48 -0.60
CA LEU A 53 -11.44 23.97 -1.97
C LEU A 53 -12.39 25.13 -2.32
N LEU A 54 -13.64 25.05 -1.88
CA LEU A 54 -14.60 26.15 -2.04
C LEU A 54 -14.15 27.40 -1.28
N ALA A 55 -13.61 27.25 -0.07
CA ALA A 55 -13.06 28.35 0.72
C ALA A 55 -11.84 29.02 0.06
N LEU A 56 -11.06 28.27 -0.73
CA LEU A 56 -9.98 28.80 -1.56
C LEU A 56 -10.45 29.46 -2.85
N GLY A 57 -11.77 29.58 -3.08
CA GLY A 57 -12.35 30.22 -4.26
C GLY A 57 -12.31 29.37 -5.53
N CYS A 58 -12.11 28.05 -5.41
CA CYS A 58 -12.16 27.16 -6.57
C CYS A 58 -13.56 27.13 -7.18
N THR A 59 -13.61 27.10 -8.51
CA THR A 59 -14.87 26.92 -9.25
C THR A 59 -15.42 25.52 -9.04
N ALA A 60 -16.73 25.33 -9.19
CA ALA A 60 -17.38 24.03 -9.03
C ALA A 60 -16.78 22.94 -9.94
N SER A 61 -16.34 23.27 -11.16
CA SER A 61 -15.69 22.33 -12.07
C SER A 61 -14.30 21.93 -11.58
N THR A 62 -13.52 22.88 -11.06
CA THR A 62 -12.21 22.62 -10.44
C THR A 62 -12.35 21.75 -9.18
N VAL A 63 -13.32 22.07 -8.31
CA VAL A 63 -13.63 21.28 -7.10
C VAL A 63 -13.96 19.84 -7.49
N LYS A 64 -14.86 19.66 -8.47
CA LYS A 64 -15.25 18.32 -8.94
C LYS A 64 -14.07 17.52 -9.50
N ALA A 65 -13.20 18.15 -10.29
CA ALA A 65 -12.03 17.48 -10.86
C ALA A 65 -11.03 17.05 -9.78
N LEU A 66 -10.72 17.94 -8.83
CA LEU A 66 -9.79 17.65 -7.73
C LEU A 66 -10.34 16.60 -6.77
N LEU A 67 -11.63 16.67 -6.46
CA LEU A 67 -12.29 15.68 -5.61
C LEU A 67 -12.24 14.29 -6.26
N GLY A 68 -12.55 14.18 -7.56
CA GLY A 68 -12.45 12.91 -8.26
C GLY A 68 -11.02 12.33 -8.29
N MET A 69 -10.00 13.18 -8.46
CA MET A 69 -8.60 12.73 -8.37
C MET A 69 -8.24 12.25 -6.96
N TYR A 70 -8.69 12.97 -5.94
CA TYR A 70 -8.48 12.60 -4.55
C TYR A 70 -9.15 11.27 -4.19
N GLU A 71 -10.41 11.08 -4.58
CA GLU A 71 -11.16 9.83 -4.35
C GLU A 71 -10.48 8.64 -5.04
N VAL A 72 -9.97 8.80 -6.26
CA VAL A 72 -9.21 7.76 -6.95
C VAL A 72 -7.89 7.45 -6.23
N ALA A 73 -7.18 8.47 -5.75
CA ALA A 73 -5.95 8.29 -4.99
C ALA A 73 -6.22 7.56 -3.66
N GLU A 74 -7.29 7.92 -2.97
CA GLU A 74 -7.73 7.28 -1.72
C GLU A 74 -8.14 5.83 -1.95
N ALA A 75 -8.88 5.53 -3.03
CA ALA A 75 -9.25 4.17 -3.38
C ALA A 75 -8.02 3.29 -3.66
N ARG A 76 -7.02 3.81 -4.38
CA ARG A 76 -5.76 3.11 -4.65
C ARG A 76 -4.96 2.88 -3.36
N LEU A 77 -4.90 3.86 -2.47
CA LEU A 77 -4.27 3.72 -1.17
C LEU A 77 -4.97 2.64 -0.34
N ALA A 78 -6.30 2.65 -0.30
CA ALA A 78 -7.10 1.68 0.42
C ALA A 78 -6.85 0.25 -0.09
N GLU A 79 -6.82 0.06 -1.42
CA GLU A 79 -6.50 -1.23 -2.04
C GLU A 79 -5.08 -1.70 -1.70
N HIS A 80 -4.09 -0.82 -1.81
CA HIS A 80 -2.70 -1.13 -1.48
C HIS A 80 -2.53 -1.58 -0.02
N LEU A 81 -3.19 -0.90 0.92
CA LEU A 81 -3.13 -1.26 2.34
C LEU A 81 -3.86 -2.58 2.64
N ARG A 82 -4.99 -2.86 1.97
CA ARG A 82 -5.67 -4.15 2.09
C ARG A 82 -4.80 -5.30 1.58
N SER A 83 -4.14 -5.13 0.44
CA SER A 83 -3.19 -6.12 -0.08
C SER A 83 -2.03 -6.34 0.90
N SER A 84 -1.40 -5.25 1.34
CA SER A 84 -0.26 -5.30 2.26
C SER A 84 -0.62 -5.93 3.61
N PHE A 85 -1.83 -5.71 4.10
CA PHE A 85 -2.35 -6.34 5.29
C PHE A 85 -2.53 -7.86 5.09
N GLY A 86 -3.12 -8.27 3.96
CA GLY A 86 -3.24 -9.68 3.60
C GLY A 86 -1.88 -10.38 3.50
N ASP A 87 -0.90 -9.74 2.85
CA ASP A 87 0.45 -10.28 2.72
C ASP A 87 1.15 -10.43 4.06
N ALA A 88 1.03 -9.42 4.95
CA ALA A 88 1.60 -9.48 6.29
C ALA A 88 1.01 -10.64 7.11
N LEU A 89 -0.31 -10.83 7.05
CA LEU A 89 -0.99 -11.92 7.74
C LEU A 89 -0.64 -13.30 7.18
N ALA A 90 -0.50 -13.42 5.86
CA ALA A 90 -0.07 -14.66 5.23
C ALA A 90 1.37 -15.03 5.64
N GLN A 91 2.27 -14.05 5.69
CA GLN A 91 3.64 -14.26 6.16
C GLN A 91 3.70 -14.68 7.63
N LEU A 92 2.86 -14.08 8.48
CA LEU A 92 2.72 -14.47 9.89
C LEU A 92 2.18 -15.88 10.03
N ALA A 93 1.10 -16.22 9.32
CA ALA A 93 0.52 -17.56 9.36
C ALA A 93 1.49 -18.66 8.89
N ALA A 94 2.43 -18.33 7.99
CA ALA A 94 3.42 -19.27 7.48
C ALA A 94 4.51 -19.65 8.50
N VAL A 95 4.73 -18.83 9.53
CA VAL A 95 5.80 -19.04 10.53
C VAL A 95 5.29 -19.35 11.94
N MET A 96 3.98 -19.27 12.16
CA MET A 96 3.36 -19.49 13.46
C MET A 96 2.87 -20.94 13.64
N ASP A 97 3.10 -21.50 14.83
CA ASP A 97 2.57 -22.82 15.18
C ASP A 97 1.11 -22.72 15.62
N ALA A 98 0.37 -23.83 15.52
CA ALA A 98 -1.04 -23.89 15.92
C ALA A 98 -1.30 -23.57 17.41
N LYS A 99 -0.25 -23.56 18.24
CA LYS A 99 -0.30 -23.20 19.66
C LYS A 99 -0.22 -21.69 19.91
N ASP A 100 0.12 -20.92 18.88
CA ASP A 100 0.32 -19.46 18.97
C ASP A 100 -0.94 -18.66 18.59
N GLY A 101 -2.12 -19.28 18.59
CA GLY A 101 -3.38 -18.64 18.19
C GLY A 101 -3.66 -17.31 18.89
N ASP A 102 -3.50 -17.26 20.22
CA ASP A 102 -3.69 -16.04 21.02
C ASP A 102 -2.70 -14.91 20.65
N VAL A 103 -1.51 -15.29 20.16
CA VAL A 103 -0.49 -14.34 19.70
C VAL A 103 -0.86 -13.80 18.32
N LEU A 104 -1.39 -14.65 17.45
CA LEU A 104 -1.81 -14.28 16.11
C LEU A 104 -2.94 -13.25 16.15
N ASP A 105 -3.91 -13.44 17.04
CA ASP A 105 -5.04 -12.51 17.21
C ASP A 105 -4.56 -11.13 17.68
N ARG A 106 -3.62 -11.07 18.64
CA ARG A 106 -3.02 -9.80 19.10
C ARG A 106 -2.23 -9.10 18.00
N ILE A 107 -1.54 -9.86 17.16
CA ILE A 107 -0.80 -9.31 16.02
C ILE A 107 -1.77 -8.81 14.94
N ASP A 108 -2.85 -9.54 14.65
CA ASP A 108 -3.92 -9.10 13.73
C ASP A 108 -4.48 -7.75 14.17
N ASP A 109 -4.88 -7.62 15.44
CA ASP A 109 -5.38 -6.36 16.00
C ASP A 109 -4.36 -5.22 15.89
N ALA A 110 -3.10 -5.48 16.24
CA ALA A 110 -2.03 -4.49 16.13
C ALA A 110 -1.81 -4.04 14.68
N LEU A 111 -1.85 -4.98 13.72
CA LEU A 111 -1.74 -4.69 12.30
C LEU A 111 -2.94 -3.87 11.82
N ARG A 112 -4.17 -4.26 12.16
CA ARG A 112 -5.39 -3.50 11.82
C ARG A 112 -5.28 -2.04 12.27
N GLN A 113 -4.88 -1.81 13.52
CA GLN A 113 -4.69 -0.46 14.06
C GLN A 113 -3.57 0.29 13.34
N ARG A 114 -2.45 -0.38 13.02
CA ARG A 114 -1.34 0.23 12.29
C ARG A 114 -1.78 0.66 10.88
N PHE A 115 -2.44 -0.21 10.13
CA PHE A 115 -2.89 0.08 8.78
C PHE A 115 -3.98 1.15 8.76
N ALA A 116 -4.94 1.13 9.71
CA ALA A 116 -5.95 2.17 9.84
C ALA A 116 -5.34 3.54 10.14
N ARG A 117 -4.36 3.63 11.06
CA ARG A 117 -3.63 4.88 11.33
C ARG A 117 -2.81 5.35 10.14
N GLY A 118 -2.15 4.42 9.44
CA GLY A 118 -1.39 4.71 8.23
C GLY A 118 -2.27 5.28 7.12
N TYR A 119 -3.45 4.70 6.92
CA TYR A 119 -4.46 5.19 5.98
C TYR A 119 -4.87 6.63 6.27
N LEU A 120 -5.30 6.91 7.50
CA LEU A 120 -5.73 8.26 7.90
C LEU A 120 -4.61 9.28 7.70
N ARG A 121 -3.39 8.95 8.12
CA ARG A 121 -2.24 9.84 7.96
C ARG A 121 -1.93 10.14 6.49
N ALA A 122 -1.92 9.12 5.64
CA ALA A 122 -1.62 9.29 4.22
C ALA A 122 -2.75 10.03 3.48
N SER A 123 -4.01 9.78 3.84
CA SER A 123 -5.18 10.52 3.35
C SER A 123 -5.11 12.01 3.74
N ASP A 124 -4.81 12.31 5.01
CA ASP A 124 -4.62 13.69 5.49
C ASP A 124 -3.44 14.40 4.83
N GLU A 125 -2.33 13.68 4.60
CA GLU A 125 -1.18 14.21 3.89
C GLU A 125 -1.51 14.53 2.43
N CYS A 126 -2.22 13.63 1.74
CA CYS A 126 -2.71 13.87 0.39
C CYS A 126 -3.61 15.12 0.33
N ARG A 127 -4.56 15.25 1.27
CA ARG A 127 -5.44 16.43 1.37
C ARG A 127 -4.63 17.72 1.53
N ARG A 128 -3.67 17.75 2.45
CA ARG A 128 -2.81 18.93 2.68
C ARG A 128 -2.01 19.30 1.44
N ASN A 129 -1.47 18.32 0.73
CA ASN A 129 -0.70 18.56 -0.48
C ASN A 129 -1.56 19.17 -1.59
N VAL A 130 -2.78 18.64 -1.81
CA VAL A 130 -3.73 19.22 -2.76
C VAL A 130 -4.05 20.68 -2.42
N LEU A 131 -4.35 20.97 -1.15
CA LEU A 131 -4.67 22.33 -0.72
C LEU A 131 -3.48 23.29 -0.84
N ALA A 132 -2.27 22.83 -0.54
CA ALA A 132 -1.06 23.63 -0.68
C ALA A 132 -0.80 24.02 -2.15
N GLU A 133 -0.94 23.07 -3.07
CA GLU A 133 -0.78 23.32 -4.51
C GLU A 133 -1.86 24.29 -5.04
N VAL A 134 -3.12 24.10 -4.64
CA VAL A 134 -4.22 25.01 -5.02
C VAL A 134 -3.97 26.43 -4.51
N ALA A 135 -3.58 26.58 -3.24
CA ALA A 135 -3.26 27.88 -2.66
C ALA A 135 -2.07 28.55 -3.35
N ALA A 136 -1.03 27.78 -3.70
CA ALA A 136 0.13 28.28 -4.45
C ALA A 136 -0.27 28.77 -5.85
N ALA A 137 -1.11 28.00 -6.57
CA ALA A 137 -1.62 28.38 -7.88
C ALA A 137 -2.48 29.64 -7.82
N ALA A 138 -3.38 29.75 -6.83
CA ALA A 138 -4.21 30.93 -6.63
C ALA A 138 -3.37 32.19 -6.35
N LYS A 139 -2.34 32.06 -5.50
CA LYS A 139 -1.40 33.16 -5.21
C LYS A 139 -0.64 33.61 -6.46
N ALA A 140 -0.16 32.68 -7.27
CA ALA A 140 0.56 32.99 -8.51
C ALA A 140 -0.32 33.74 -9.51
N GLN A 141 -1.58 33.34 -9.66
CA GLN A 141 -2.54 34.04 -10.53
C GLN A 141 -2.80 35.47 -10.05
N TYR A 142 -2.96 35.68 -8.74
CA TYR A 142 -3.17 37.01 -8.19
C TYR A 142 -1.97 37.92 -8.44
N SER A 143 -0.74 37.43 -8.19
CA SER A 143 0.48 38.21 -8.45
C SER A 143 0.68 38.57 -9.93
N ALA A 144 0.32 37.66 -10.85
CA ALA A 144 0.39 37.92 -12.28
C ALA A 144 -0.68 38.92 -12.76
N SER A 145 -1.83 38.98 -12.10
CA SER A 145 -2.91 39.92 -12.45
C SER A 145 -2.68 41.34 -11.92
N THR A 146 -1.77 41.52 -10.95
CA THR A 146 -1.45 42.81 -10.32
C THR A 146 -0.14 43.44 -10.83
N ALA A 147 0.57 42.76 -11.73
CA ALA A 147 1.80 43.25 -12.38
C ALA A 147 1.48 43.86 -13.75
#